data_AF-A0A3D2V0Q7-F1
#
_entry.id   AF-A0A3D2V0Q7-F1
#
_cell.length_a   1.000
_cell.length_b   1.000
_cell.length_c   1.000
_cell.angle_alpha   90.00
_cell.angle_beta   90.00
_cell.angle_gamma   90.00
#
_symmetry.space_group_name_H-M   'P 1'
#
loop_
_entity.id
_entity.type
_entity.pdbx_description
1 polymer ?
#
loop_
_entity_poly.entity_id
_entity_poly.type
_entity_poly.pdbx_seq_one_letter_code
_entity_poly.pdbx_strand_id
1 'polypeptide(L)'
;MIGEPGRTNYDLNFRFMGYRVRVHPGFWILIAVISFRPGMKPLDLLIFTAAAFTSILIHELGHAFAYKRYRINSHIVLYHMGGVAVADSVEAMAGIGKHSQPGKKIFISFAGPILQMLFAVLVIVACRAATKSDGFVSAYLPASASADPLGAIPEMLELPIARSSADDPQNSENETIENTFPESTARSEYKYFLPSDVDQLDGLYARILKNAQPNSFGRITVRELIDSVRIEHPALAHFVYSFVMISLFWGVLNLLPIYPLDGGQISRELFLLSGARDAVGKSMMFSIAVAIIGAMYWFKQDVTFNGLLFLMLAMSNYQMLNAYKGRRF
;
A
#
# COMPACT_ATOMS: atom_id res chain seq x y z
N MET A 1 -8.83 6.18 24.07
CA MET A 1 -8.38 5.03 23.26
C MET A 1 -9.62 4.40 22.68
N ILE A 2 -9.63 4.16 21.37
CA ILE A 2 -10.64 3.27 20.78
C ILE A 2 -10.37 1.91 21.44
N GLY A 3 -11.30 1.47 22.29
CA GLY A 3 -11.17 0.19 23.00
C GLY A 3 -11.23 -0.97 22.02
N GLU A 4 -10.73 -2.12 22.45
CA GLU A 4 -10.93 -3.38 21.73
C GLU A 4 -12.44 -3.51 21.35
N PRO A 5 -12.79 -3.72 20.06
CA PRO A 5 -14.18 -3.82 19.67
C PRO A 5 -14.83 -5.01 20.38
N GLY A 6 -16.12 -4.89 20.68
CA GLY A 6 -16.91 -5.97 21.26
C GLY A 6 -16.72 -7.27 20.47
N ARG A 7 -16.74 -8.40 21.17
CA ARG A 7 -16.67 -9.71 20.52
C ARG A 7 -17.98 -10.03 19.81
N THR A 8 -17.89 -10.67 18.66
CA THR A 8 -19.05 -11.14 17.92
C THR A 8 -18.95 -12.65 17.70
N ASN A 9 -20.09 -13.29 17.43
CA ASN A 9 -20.13 -14.72 17.06
C ASN A 9 -19.48 -15.01 15.70
N TYR A 10 -19.18 -13.97 14.92
CA TYR A 10 -18.61 -14.06 13.58
C TYR A 10 -17.12 -13.68 13.56
N ASP A 11 -16.50 -13.49 14.73
CA ASP A 11 -15.08 -13.20 14.83
C ASP A 11 -14.26 -14.41 14.35
N LEU A 12 -13.39 -14.21 13.37
CA LEU A 12 -12.43 -15.23 12.97
C LEU A 12 -11.26 -15.24 13.95
N ASN A 13 -11.01 -16.38 14.59
CA ASN A 13 -9.96 -16.51 15.59
C ASN A 13 -8.98 -17.61 15.17
N PHE A 14 -7.69 -17.29 15.15
CA PHE A 14 -6.62 -18.25 14.85
C PHE A 14 -5.32 -17.88 15.57
N ARG A 15 -4.33 -18.76 15.51
CA ARG A 15 -2.98 -18.48 16.00
C ARG A 15 -2.01 -18.34 14.83
N PHE A 16 -1.17 -17.31 14.89
CA PHE A 16 -0.14 -17.07 13.88
C PHE A 16 1.16 -16.68 14.55
N MET A 17 2.25 -17.40 14.25
CA MET A 17 3.58 -17.19 14.85
C MET A 17 3.59 -17.10 16.39
N GLY A 18 2.68 -17.81 17.05
CA GLY A 18 2.53 -17.81 18.52
C GLY A 18 1.63 -16.71 19.08
N TYR A 19 1.12 -15.80 18.25
CA TYR A 19 0.17 -14.76 18.65
C TYR A 19 -1.27 -15.19 18.36
N ARG A 20 -2.19 -14.80 19.25
CA ARG A 20 -3.64 -14.93 18.99
C ARG A 20 -4.06 -13.80 18.06
N VAL A 21 -4.68 -14.15 16.95
CA VAL A 21 -5.21 -13.19 15.96
C VAL A 21 -6.73 -13.33 15.92
N ARG A 22 -7.41 -12.21 16.12
CA ARG A 22 -8.85 -12.06 15.99
C ARG A 22 -9.14 -11.12 14.83
N VAL A 23 -10.06 -11.48 13.95
CA VAL A 23 -10.52 -10.61 12.86
C VAL A 23 -12.01 -10.37 13.04
N HIS A 24 -12.36 -9.12 13.30
CA HIS A 24 -13.74 -8.69 13.45
C HIS A 24 -14.42 -8.60 12.07
N PRO A 25 -15.70 -8.99 11.90
CA PRO A 25 -16.40 -8.97 10.60
C PRO A 25 -16.37 -7.62 9.88
N GLY A 26 -16.43 -6.53 10.66
CA GLY A 26 -16.35 -5.16 10.14
C GLY A 26 -15.05 -4.86 9.39
N PHE A 27 -13.96 -5.59 9.64
CA PHE A 27 -12.73 -5.51 8.85
C PHE A 27 -12.99 -5.90 7.40
N TRP A 28 -13.59 -7.07 7.16
CA TRP A 28 -13.86 -7.59 5.82
C TRP A 28 -14.83 -6.70 5.05
N ILE A 29 -15.89 -6.25 5.72
CA ILE A 29 -16.91 -5.37 5.12
C ILE A 29 -16.27 -4.06 4.70
N LEU A 30 -15.45 -3.43 5.56
CA LEU A 30 -14.86 -2.14 5.25
C LEU A 30 -13.85 -2.24 4.09
N ILE A 31 -12.97 -3.24 4.11
CA ILE A 31 -12.02 -3.46 3.01
C ILE A 31 -12.78 -3.69 1.70
N ALA A 32 -13.86 -4.47 1.72
CA ALA A 32 -14.68 -4.70 0.54
C ALA A 32 -15.31 -3.40 0.02
N VAL A 33 -15.87 -2.56 0.90
CA VAL A 33 -16.50 -1.28 0.53
C VAL A 33 -15.49 -0.29 -0.04
N ILE A 34 -14.30 -0.16 0.58
CA ILE A 34 -13.27 0.80 0.13
C ILE A 34 -12.65 0.38 -1.19
N SER A 35 -12.50 -0.93 -1.42
CA SER A 35 -11.89 -1.46 -2.63
C SER A 35 -12.88 -1.65 -3.78
N PHE A 36 -14.18 -1.75 -3.50
CA PHE A 36 -15.19 -1.96 -4.51
C PHE A 36 -15.17 -0.85 -5.58
N ARG A 37 -15.16 -1.28 -6.84
CA ARG A 37 -15.34 -0.40 -8.00
C ARG A 37 -16.41 -1.00 -8.92
N PRO A 38 -17.30 -0.18 -9.51
CA PRO A 38 -18.24 -0.66 -10.51
C PRO A 38 -17.52 -1.43 -11.63
N GLY A 39 -18.01 -2.63 -11.96
CA GLY A 39 -17.40 -3.51 -12.98
C GLY A 39 -16.23 -4.38 -12.50
N MET A 40 -15.85 -4.32 -11.23
CA MET A 40 -14.80 -5.18 -10.67
C MET A 40 -15.24 -6.65 -10.64
N LYS A 41 -14.35 -7.57 -11.04
CA LYS A 41 -14.62 -9.01 -10.94
C LYS A 41 -14.56 -9.43 -9.47
N PRO A 42 -15.40 -10.39 -9.00
CA PRO A 42 -15.36 -10.86 -7.61
C PRO A 42 -13.97 -11.37 -7.18
N LEU A 43 -13.23 -11.99 -8.10
CA LEU A 43 -11.87 -12.48 -7.83
C LEU A 43 -10.90 -11.33 -7.52
N ASP A 44 -11.01 -10.19 -8.21
CA ASP A 44 -10.16 -9.02 -7.99
C ASP A 44 -10.37 -8.42 -6.59
N LEU A 45 -11.63 -8.37 -6.16
CA LEU A 45 -11.99 -7.95 -4.80
C LEU A 45 -11.39 -8.87 -3.74
N LEU A 46 -11.46 -10.19 -3.95
CA LEU A 46 -10.90 -11.19 -3.04
C LEU A 46 -9.37 -11.08 -2.95
N ILE A 47 -8.69 -10.91 -4.10
CA ILE A 47 -7.23 -10.74 -4.15
C ILE A 47 -6.81 -9.47 -3.41
N PHE A 48 -7.47 -8.34 -3.69
CA PHE A 48 -7.21 -7.10 -2.98
C PHE A 48 -7.42 -7.26 -1.47
N THR A 49 -8.52 -7.89 -1.07
CA THR A 49 -8.85 -8.13 0.34
C THR A 49 -7.79 -9.00 1.01
N ALA A 50 -7.31 -10.05 0.33
CA ALA A 50 -6.23 -10.89 0.83
C ALA A 50 -4.91 -10.12 0.97
N ALA A 51 -4.57 -9.26 0.00
CA ALA A 51 -3.38 -8.40 0.06
C ALA A 51 -3.47 -7.39 1.21
N ALA A 52 -4.61 -6.73 1.38
CA ALA A 52 -4.87 -5.79 2.47
C ALA A 52 -4.77 -6.47 3.84
N PHE A 53 -5.42 -7.62 4.01
CA PHE A 53 -5.33 -8.43 5.21
C PHE A 53 -3.89 -8.82 5.54
N THR A 54 -3.14 -9.33 4.55
CA THR A 54 -1.75 -9.73 4.75
C THR A 54 -0.88 -8.55 5.15
N SER A 55 -1.04 -7.40 4.49
CA SER A 55 -0.30 -6.17 4.78
C SER A 55 -0.57 -5.65 6.20
N ILE A 56 -1.84 -5.57 6.59
CA ILE A 56 -2.24 -5.09 7.92
C ILE A 56 -1.82 -6.10 9.01
N LEU A 57 -1.92 -7.41 8.74
CA LEU A 57 -1.44 -8.42 9.69
C LEU A 57 0.08 -8.30 9.93
N ILE A 58 0.88 -8.08 8.88
CA ILE A 58 2.32 -7.85 9.00
C ILE A 58 2.60 -6.58 9.83
N HIS A 59 1.83 -5.52 9.61
CA HIS A 59 1.92 -4.30 10.40
C HIS A 59 1.69 -4.58 11.91
N GLU A 60 0.59 -5.25 12.27
CA GLU A 60 0.30 -5.56 13.68
C GLU A 60 1.31 -6.54 14.29
N LEU A 61 1.87 -7.44 13.50
CA LEU A 61 2.97 -8.30 13.93
C LEU A 61 4.21 -7.49 14.29
N GLY A 62 4.48 -6.38 13.61
CA GLY A 62 5.59 -5.48 13.95
C GLY A 62 5.46 -4.93 15.36
N HIS A 63 4.27 -4.46 15.73
CA HIS A 63 4.00 -4.05 17.11
C HIS A 63 4.10 -5.21 18.09
N ALA A 64 3.54 -6.38 17.74
CA ALA A 64 3.56 -7.58 18.59
C ALA A 64 4.99 -8.09 18.85
N PHE A 65 5.89 -8.02 17.86
CA PHE A 65 7.31 -8.32 18.01
C PHE A 65 8.02 -7.28 18.90
N ALA A 66 7.69 -6.00 18.75
CA ALA A 66 8.22 -4.95 19.60
C ALA A 66 7.78 -5.11 21.06
N TYR A 67 6.52 -5.47 21.32
CA TYR A 67 6.05 -5.82 22.67
C TYR A 67 6.82 -7.00 23.26
N LYS A 68 7.03 -8.07 22.47
CA LYS A 68 7.80 -9.24 22.90
C LYS A 68 9.24 -8.91 23.28
N ARG A 69 9.90 -7.95 22.61
CA ARG A 69 11.25 -7.46 22.96
C ARG A 69 11.32 -6.87 24.38
N TYR A 70 10.20 -6.38 24.89
CA TYR A 70 10.04 -5.89 26.26
C TYR A 70 9.34 -6.89 27.19
N ARG A 71 9.22 -8.16 26.77
CA ARG A 71 8.56 -9.25 27.51
C ARG A 71 7.08 -8.97 27.82
N ILE A 72 6.42 -8.19 26.97
CA ILE A 72 4.99 -7.92 27.06
C ILE A 72 4.26 -8.91 26.15
N ASN A 73 3.37 -9.70 26.73
CA ASN A 73 2.47 -10.56 25.95
C ASN A 73 1.42 -9.69 25.27
N SER A 74 1.10 -10.01 24.01
CA SER A 74 0.12 -9.27 23.22
C SER A 74 -0.70 -10.22 22.35
N HIS A 75 -1.89 -9.77 21.97
CA HIS A 75 -2.71 -10.38 20.94
C HIS A 75 -3.09 -9.35 19.88
N ILE A 76 -3.46 -9.83 18.70
CA ILE A 76 -3.76 -8.99 17.54
C ILE A 76 -5.27 -9.02 17.31
N VAL A 77 -5.88 -7.85 17.16
CA VAL A 77 -7.27 -7.70 16.75
C VAL A 77 -7.33 -6.84 15.49
N LEU A 78 -7.79 -7.40 14.38
CA LEU A 78 -8.01 -6.68 13.13
C LEU A 78 -9.47 -6.21 13.07
N TYR A 79 -9.68 -4.91 12.88
CA TYR A 79 -11.01 -4.29 12.85
C TYR A 79 -10.99 -2.94 12.10
N HIS A 80 -12.07 -2.66 11.35
CA HIS A 80 -12.20 -1.46 10.52
C HIS A 80 -10.98 -1.23 9.61
N MET A 81 -10.32 -0.08 9.72
CA MET A 81 -9.24 0.37 8.83
C MET A 81 -7.86 -0.17 9.19
N GLY A 82 -7.75 -1.07 10.17
CA GLY A 82 -6.45 -1.60 10.58
C GLY A 82 -6.58 -2.74 11.58
N GLY A 83 -5.71 -2.72 12.57
CA GLY A 83 -5.81 -3.57 13.73
C GLY A 83 -5.34 -2.85 14.98
N VAL A 84 -5.24 -3.61 16.05
CA VAL A 84 -4.56 -3.20 17.25
C VAL A 84 -3.87 -4.42 17.86
N ALA A 85 -2.56 -4.31 18.06
CA ALA A 85 -1.82 -5.17 18.95
C ALA A 85 -2.06 -4.74 20.41
N VAL A 86 -2.90 -5.50 21.12
CA VAL A 86 -3.30 -5.23 22.51
C VAL A 86 -2.36 -5.96 23.45
N ALA A 87 -1.78 -5.25 24.42
CA ALA A 87 -1.02 -5.85 25.51
C ALA A 87 -1.98 -6.62 26.46
N ASP A 88 -1.64 -7.85 26.81
CA ASP A 88 -2.52 -8.78 27.54
C ASP A 88 -2.75 -8.42 29.03
N SER A 89 -2.04 -7.44 29.60
CA SER A 89 -2.23 -7.04 31.00
C SER A 89 -2.31 -5.53 31.19
N VAL A 90 -3.22 -5.12 32.08
CA VAL A 90 -3.36 -3.72 32.54
C VAL A 90 -2.07 -3.25 33.22
N GLU A 91 -1.32 -4.15 33.88
CA GLU A 91 0.01 -3.85 34.43
C GLU A 91 1.07 -3.65 33.35
N ALA A 92 1.04 -4.36 32.22
CA ALA A 92 1.92 -4.05 31.09
C ALA A 92 1.54 -2.71 30.44
N MET A 93 0.25 -2.43 30.29
CA MET A 93 -0.24 -1.14 29.79
C MET A 93 0.06 0.02 30.76
N ALA A 94 -0.04 -0.21 32.07
CA ALA A 94 0.28 0.74 33.13
C ALA A 94 1.79 0.84 33.40
N GLY A 95 2.58 -0.20 33.14
CA GLY A 95 4.04 -0.18 33.12
C GLY A 95 4.58 0.64 31.94
N ILE A 96 3.84 0.63 30.82
CA ILE A 96 3.96 1.61 29.73
C ILE A 96 3.41 3.02 30.16
N GLY A 97 2.52 3.09 31.15
CA GLY A 97 1.84 4.33 31.57
C GLY A 97 2.51 5.15 32.68
N LYS A 98 3.14 4.52 33.68
CA LYS A 98 3.58 5.18 34.93
C LYS A 98 5.09 5.42 35.04
N HIS A 99 5.93 4.61 34.36
CA HIS A 99 7.40 4.73 34.39
C HIS A 99 8.09 4.43 33.04
N SER A 100 7.34 4.33 31.95
CA SER A 100 7.94 3.98 30.65
C SER A 100 8.66 5.18 30.05
N GLN A 101 9.93 4.99 29.72
CA GLN A 101 10.71 5.95 28.93
C GLN A 101 10.00 6.16 27.59
N PRO A 102 9.67 7.42 27.20
CA PRO A 102 9.01 7.74 25.93
C PRO A 102 9.64 7.05 24.70
N GLY A 103 10.95 6.82 24.72
CA GLY A 103 11.66 6.06 23.69
C GLY A 103 11.14 4.63 23.44
N LYS A 104 10.65 3.92 24.47
CA LYS A 104 10.07 2.58 24.29
C LYS A 104 8.78 2.61 23.48
N LYS A 105 7.91 3.58 23.77
CA LYS A 105 6.65 3.78 23.04
C LYS A 105 6.90 4.22 21.61
N ILE A 106 7.84 5.15 21.41
CA ILE A 106 8.27 5.56 20.07
C ILE A 106 8.73 4.34 19.26
N PHE A 107 9.59 3.49 19.83
CA PHE A 107 10.04 2.27 19.16
C PHE A 107 8.88 1.33 18.80
N ILE A 108 7.95 1.08 19.74
CA ILE A 108 6.79 0.21 19.49
C ILE A 108 5.93 0.76 18.36
N SER A 109 5.64 2.07 18.36
CA SER A 109 4.83 2.72 17.32
C SER A 109 5.51 2.71 15.95
N PHE A 110 6.84 2.81 15.88
CA PHE A 110 7.55 2.66 14.61
C PHE A 110 7.56 1.22 14.08
N ALA A 111 7.48 0.21 14.95
CA ALA A 111 7.72 -1.18 14.58
C ALA A 111 6.72 -1.73 13.55
N GLY A 112 5.44 -1.38 13.65
CA GLY A 112 4.41 -1.83 12.71
C GLY A 112 4.62 -1.28 11.30
N PRO A 113 4.62 0.05 11.10
CA PRO A 113 4.88 0.67 9.80
C PRO A 113 6.20 0.23 9.17
N ILE A 114 7.28 0.16 9.95
CA ILE A 114 8.60 -0.24 9.43
C ILE A 114 8.57 -1.70 8.97
N LEU A 115 8.01 -2.63 9.75
CA LEU A 115 7.97 -4.03 9.34
C LEU A 115 7.13 -4.21 8.07
N GLN A 116 5.99 -3.53 7.98
CA GLN A 116 5.13 -3.52 6.81
C GLN A 116 5.87 -3.03 5.55
N MET A 117 6.57 -1.90 5.64
CA MET A 117 7.35 -1.34 4.53
C MET A 117 8.56 -2.20 4.16
N LEU A 118 9.25 -2.81 5.13
CA LEU A 118 10.36 -3.72 4.88
C LEU A 118 9.91 -4.96 4.09
N PHE A 119 8.73 -5.51 4.39
CA PHE A 119 8.16 -6.61 3.62
C PHE A 119 7.79 -6.18 2.19
N ALA A 120 7.28 -4.96 1.99
CA ALA A 120 7.06 -4.42 0.65
C ALA A 120 8.37 -4.33 -0.15
N VAL A 121 9.43 -3.81 0.46
CA VAL A 121 10.77 -3.74 -0.16
C VAL A 121 11.30 -5.13 -0.48
N LEU A 122 11.10 -6.11 0.42
CA LEU A 122 11.50 -7.50 0.16
C LEU A 122 10.78 -8.08 -1.07
N VAL A 123 9.48 -7.82 -1.23
CA VAL A 123 8.72 -8.25 -2.41
C VAL A 123 9.25 -7.58 -3.68
N ILE A 124 9.52 -6.27 -3.65
CA ILE A 124 10.11 -5.53 -4.78
C ILE A 124 11.46 -6.12 -5.18
N VAL A 125 12.34 -6.38 -4.21
CA VAL A 125 13.65 -7.00 -4.44
C VAL A 125 13.50 -8.42 -5.01
N ALA A 126 12.55 -9.21 -4.50
CA ALA A 126 12.27 -10.54 -5.02
C ALA A 126 11.75 -10.51 -6.47
N CYS A 127 10.84 -9.59 -6.80
CA CYS A 127 10.39 -9.33 -8.16
C CYS A 127 11.58 -8.99 -9.06
N ARG A 128 12.41 -8.02 -8.66
CA ARG A 128 13.60 -7.62 -9.43
C ARG A 128 14.56 -8.78 -9.66
N ALA A 129 14.84 -9.58 -8.63
CA ALA A 129 15.71 -10.76 -8.72
C ALA A 129 15.15 -11.83 -9.68
N ALA A 130 13.82 -11.95 -9.74
CA ALA A 130 13.10 -12.80 -10.69
C ALA A 130 12.91 -12.16 -12.08
N THR A 131 13.53 -10.99 -12.33
CA THR A 131 13.37 -10.19 -13.56
C THR A 131 11.93 -9.82 -13.86
N LYS A 132 11.10 -9.68 -12.82
CA LYS A 132 9.70 -9.29 -12.90
C LYS A 132 9.49 -7.91 -12.30
N SER A 133 8.51 -7.18 -12.81
CA SER A 133 8.09 -5.91 -12.22
C SER A 133 7.02 -6.09 -11.15
N ASP A 134 7.05 -5.25 -10.11
CA ASP A 134 5.99 -5.15 -9.09
C ASP A 134 4.77 -4.35 -9.58
N GLY A 135 4.92 -3.62 -10.70
CA GLY A 135 3.86 -2.85 -11.37
C GLY A 135 3.46 -1.55 -10.67
N PHE A 136 3.67 -1.40 -9.35
CA PHE A 136 3.29 -0.20 -8.59
C PHE A 136 4.45 0.77 -8.45
N VAL A 137 5.50 0.42 -7.71
CA VAL A 137 6.68 1.27 -7.51
C VAL A 137 7.36 1.54 -8.84
N SER A 138 7.43 0.51 -9.68
CA SER A 138 7.89 0.60 -11.05
C SER A 138 7.14 1.61 -11.92
N ALA A 139 5.89 1.98 -11.58
CA ALA A 139 5.13 3.00 -12.31
C ALA A 139 5.45 4.44 -11.92
N TYR A 140 6.12 4.65 -10.78
CA TYR A 140 6.40 5.98 -10.26
C TYR A 140 7.91 6.27 -10.12
N LEU A 141 8.73 5.23 -10.02
CA LEU A 141 10.18 5.33 -9.80
C LEU A 141 10.98 4.78 -10.98
N PRO A 142 12.16 5.36 -11.27
CA PRO A 142 13.04 4.86 -12.32
C PRO A 142 13.50 3.42 -12.04
N ALA A 143 13.92 2.72 -13.09
CA ALA A 143 14.39 1.33 -13.03
C ALA A 143 15.56 1.09 -12.06
N SER A 144 16.30 2.12 -11.66
CA SER A 144 17.35 2.03 -10.63
C SER A 144 16.80 1.92 -9.21
N ALA A 145 15.56 2.35 -8.98
CA ALA A 145 14.92 2.47 -7.67
C ALA A 145 13.62 1.64 -7.52
N SER A 146 13.29 0.79 -8.50
CA SER A 146 12.07 -0.03 -8.52
C SER A 146 12.35 -1.49 -8.88
N ALA A 147 11.32 -2.33 -8.96
CA ALA A 147 11.47 -3.66 -9.54
C ALA A 147 11.51 -3.64 -11.08
N ASP A 148 11.31 -2.48 -11.74
CA ASP A 148 11.37 -2.37 -13.19
C ASP A 148 12.79 -2.69 -13.66
N PRO A 149 12.99 -3.81 -14.36
CA PRO A 149 14.32 -4.23 -14.73
C PRO A 149 14.76 -3.62 -16.08
N LEU A 150 13.87 -2.93 -16.80
CA LEU A 150 14.11 -2.37 -18.14
C LEU A 150 13.88 -0.86 -18.24
N GLY A 151 13.18 -0.25 -17.28
CA GLY A 151 12.64 1.10 -17.45
C GLY A 151 11.46 1.12 -18.43
N ALA A 152 10.74 0.00 -18.54
CA ALA A 152 9.70 -0.25 -19.54
C ALA A 152 8.30 0.20 -19.10
N ILE A 153 8.08 0.58 -17.83
CA ILE A 153 6.74 1.02 -17.39
C ILE A 153 6.25 2.34 -18.01
N PRO A 154 7.08 3.37 -18.28
CA PRO A 154 6.61 4.59 -18.94
C PRO A 154 5.82 4.30 -20.22
N GLU A 155 6.22 3.27 -20.97
CA GLU A 155 5.54 2.83 -22.20
C GLU A 155 4.21 2.09 -21.93
N MET A 156 4.04 1.41 -20.79
CA MET A 156 2.77 0.77 -20.40
C MET A 156 1.66 1.77 -20.05
N LEU A 157 1.99 2.97 -19.61
CA LEU A 157 1.03 4.06 -19.35
C LEU A 157 0.58 4.76 -20.64
N GLU A 158 1.38 4.67 -21.71
CA GLU A 158 1.11 5.25 -23.02
C GLU A 158 0.34 4.28 -23.94
N LEU A 159 0.24 3.00 -23.58
CA LEU A 159 -0.59 2.03 -24.30
C LEU A 159 -2.08 2.33 -24.05
N PRO A 160 -2.90 2.57 -25.10
CA PRO A 160 -4.32 2.83 -24.93
C PRO A 160 -4.98 1.68 -24.15
N ILE A 161 -5.64 2.01 -23.04
CA ILE A 161 -6.49 1.07 -22.33
C ILE A 161 -7.59 0.67 -23.30
N ALA A 162 -7.50 -0.53 -23.88
CA ALA A 162 -8.57 -1.08 -24.69
C ALA A 162 -9.82 -1.23 -23.80
N ARG A 163 -10.71 -0.25 -23.86
CA ARG A 163 -12.08 -0.43 -23.39
C ARG A 163 -12.68 -1.52 -24.27
N SER A 164 -13.12 -2.61 -23.63
CA SER A 164 -14.02 -3.56 -24.26
C SER A 164 -15.32 -2.83 -24.57
N SER A 165 -15.45 -2.31 -25.79
CA SER A 165 -16.73 -2.01 -26.42
C SER A 165 -16.80 -2.81 -27.72
N ALA A 166 -17.36 -4.01 -27.60
CA ALA A 166 -18.28 -4.45 -28.63
C ALA A 166 -19.36 -3.36 -28.77
N ASP A 167 -19.66 -2.99 -30.01
CA ASP A 167 -20.81 -2.23 -30.53
C ASP A 167 -20.38 -1.01 -31.36
N ASP A 168 -20.25 -1.22 -32.68
CA ASP A 168 -21.06 -0.58 -33.73
C ASP A 168 -20.30 -0.46 -35.08
N PRO A 169 -20.65 -1.26 -36.11
CA PRO A 169 -19.96 -1.29 -37.39
C PRO A 169 -20.73 -0.49 -38.46
N GLN A 170 -20.78 0.84 -38.39
CA GLN A 170 -21.24 1.68 -39.50
C GLN A 170 -21.07 3.18 -39.21
N ASN A 171 -19.98 3.80 -39.67
CA ASN A 171 -20.10 5.05 -40.43
C ASN A 171 -18.81 5.41 -41.17
N SER A 172 -18.95 5.52 -42.48
CA SER A 172 -17.97 6.02 -43.44
C SER A 172 -18.19 7.52 -43.70
N GLU A 173 -17.18 8.15 -44.31
CA GLU A 173 -17.22 9.41 -45.09
C GLU A 173 -17.08 10.76 -44.34
N ASN A 174 -15.89 11.40 -44.44
CA ASN A 174 -15.61 12.39 -45.50
C ASN A 174 -14.19 13.04 -45.42
N GLU A 175 -13.44 12.82 -46.50
CA GLU A 175 -12.35 13.52 -47.22
C GLU A 175 -11.66 14.79 -46.62
N THR A 176 -10.34 14.98 -46.72
CA THR A 176 -9.64 15.38 -47.99
C THR A 176 -8.08 15.30 -47.93
N ILE A 177 -7.46 14.57 -48.89
CA ILE A 177 -6.39 14.90 -49.89
C ILE A 177 -5.16 15.73 -49.40
N GLU A 178 -3.86 15.47 -49.66
CA GLU A 178 -3.02 14.48 -50.37
C GLU A 178 -1.55 14.71 -49.92
N ASN A 179 -0.75 13.64 -49.81
CA ASN A 179 0.48 13.46 -50.61
C ASN A 179 1.17 12.12 -50.25
N THR A 180 0.87 11.13 -51.09
CA THR A 180 1.72 10.00 -51.53
C THR A 180 2.36 9.10 -50.46
N PHE A 181 1.59 8.09 -50.04
CA PHE A 181 2.05 6.83 -49.45
C PHE A 181 1.72 5.67 -50.41
N PRO A 182 2.58 4.65 -50.59
CA PRO A 182 2.14 3.38 -51.14
C PRO A 182 1.31 2.65 -50.07
N GLU A 183 0.01 2.53 -50.30
CA GLU A 183 -0.89 1.72 -49.51
C GLU A 183 -0.60 0.22 -49.70
N SER A 184 -0.03 -0.40 -48.67
CA SER A 184 -0.51 -1.72 -48.25
C SER A 184 -0.35 -1.87 -46.73
N THR A 185 -1.49 -1.69 -46.05
CA THR A 185 -1.87 -2.30 -44.76
C THR A 185 -1.04 -1.98 -43.51
N ALA A 186 -1.49 -0.92 -42.81
CA ALA A 186 -1.72 -0.88 -41.36
C ALA A 186 -0.80 -1.77 -40.50
N ARG A 187 0.43 -1.32 -40.26
CA ARG A 187 1.25 -1.81 -39.15
C ARG A 187 1.45 -0.65 -38.19
N SER A 188 0.71 -0.67 -37.09
CA SER A 188 1.11 -0.02 -35.85
C SER A 188 2.61 -0.31 -35.62
N GLU A 189 3.42 0.72 -35.49
CA GLU A 189 4.87 0.64 -35.35
C GLU A 189 5.26 -0.12 -34.09
N TYR A 190 5.39 -1.45 -34.18
CA TYR A 190 6.14 -2.22 -33.20
C TYR A 190 7.62 -1.96 -33.47
N LYS A 191 8.27 -1.11 -32.66
CA LYS A 191 9.73 -1.01 -32.66
C LYS A 191 10.30 -2.39 -32.33
N TYR A 192 11.18 -2.91 -33.19
CA TYR A 192 11.89 -4.17 -32.96
C TYR A 192 13.23 -3.86 -32.30
N PHE A 193 13.57 -4.61 -31.26
CA PHE A 193 14.91 -4.61 -30.68
C PHE A 193 15.74 -5.69 -31.39
N LEU A 194 16.94 -5.32 -31.83
CA LEU A 194 17.95 -6.23 -32.39
C LEU A 194 19.07 -6.35 -31.36
N PRO A 195 18.98 -7.30 -30.42
CA PRO A 195 20.08 -7.53 -29.49
C PRO A 195 21.30 -8.04 -30.27
N SER A 196 22.36 -7.23 -30.32
CA SER A 196 23.65 -7.66 -30.82
C SER A 196 24.20 -8.69 -29.84
N ASP A 197 24.40 -9.94 -30.28
CA ASP A 197 24.97 -11.04 -29.51
C ASP A 197 24.37 -11.23 -28.10
N VAL A 198 23.09 -11.64 -28.02
CA VAL A 198 22.39 -11.99 -26.75
C VAL A 198 23.21 -12.93 -25.86
N ASP A 199 24.00 -13.81 -26.48
CA ASP A 199 24.85 -14.79 -25.81
C ASP A 199 26.11 -14.19 -25.17
N GLN A 200 26.52 -12.99 -25.60
CA GLN A 200 27.63 -12.23 -25.01
C GLN A 200 27.17 -11.22 -23.95
N LEU A 201 25.86 -10.98 -23.85
CA LEU A 201 25.30 -10.12 -22.80
C LEU A 201 25.23 -10.89 -21.47
N ASP A 202 25.71 -10.25 -20.41
CA ASP A 202 25.62 -10.75 -19.03
C ASP A 202 24.69 -9.87 -18.18
N GLY A 203 24.22 -10.43 -17.07
CA GLY A 203 23.43 -9.71 -16.08
C GLY A 203 21.91 -9.67 -16.34
N LEU A 204 21.24 -8.71 -15.70
CA LEU A 204 19.77 -8.62 -15.66
C LEU A 204 19.15 -8.47 -17.06
N TYR A 205 19.76 -7.63 -17.90
CA TYR A 205 19.29 -7.34 -19.25
C TYR A 205 19.33 -8.57 -20.16
N ALA A 206 20.40 -9.37 -20.08
CA ALA A 206 20.54 -10.60 -20.85
C ALA A 206 19.49 -11.65 -20.50
N ARG A 207 19.16 -11.79 -19.20
CA ARG A 207 18.11 -12.72 -18.74
C ARG A 207 16.74 -12.36 -19.32
N ILE A 208 16.45 -11.07 -19.41
CA ILE A 208 15.17 -10.58 -19.92
C ILE A 208 15.05 -10.82 -21.43
N LEU A 209 16.11 -10.52 -22.19
CA LEU A 209 16.15 -10.80 -23.63
C LEU A 209 15.98 -12.30 -23.92
N LYS A 210 16.59 -13.17 -23.10
CA LYS A 210 16.40 -14.63 -23.20
C LYS A 210 14.96 -15.05 -22.88
N ASN A 211 14.34 -14.43 -21.89
CA ASN A 211 12.94 -14.70 -21.52
C ASN A 211 11.93 -14.20 -22.55
N ALA A 212 12.24 -13.13 -23.28
CA ALA A 212 11.38 -12.56 -24.30
C ALA A 212 11.35 -13.38 -25.62
N GLN A 213 12.12 -14.48 -25.71
CA GLN A 213 12.14 -15.44 -26.81
C GLN A 213 12.23 -14.79 -28.21
N PRO A 214 13.41 -14.30 -28.63
CA PRO A 214 13.59 -13.70 -29.95
C PRO A 214 13.15 -14.64 -31.08
N ASN A 215 12.56 -14.07 -32.13
CA ASN A 215 12.18 -14.83 -33.32
C ASN A 215 13.40 -15.35 -34.09
N SER A 216 13.16 -16.12 -35.16
CA SER A 216 14.22 -16.72 -35.99
C SER A 216 15.22 -15.72 -36.60
N PHE A 217 14.88 -14.43 -36.64
CA PHE A 217 15.75 -13.33 -37.10
C PHE A 217 16.42 -12.57 -35.94
N GLY A 218 16.32 -13.09 -34.71
CA GLY A 218 16.88 -12.46 -33.51
C GLY A 218 16.10 -11.22 -33.04
N ARG A 219 14.91 -10.94 -33.57
CA ARG A 219 14.15 -9.72 -33.23
C ARG A 219 13.17 -10.00 -32.10
N ILE A 220 13.03 -9.01 -31.21
CA ILE A 220 12.06 -9.00 -30.11
C ILE A 220 11.21 -7.74 -30.26
N THR A 221 9.89 -7.87 -30.18
CA THR A 221 8.99 -6.71 -30.13
C THR A 221 8.99 -6.08 -28.74
N VAL A 222 8.76 -4.77 -28.66
CA VAL A 222 8.55 -4.08 -27.37
C VAL A 222 7.49 -4.79 -26.51
N ARG A 223 6.44 -5.33 -27.13
CA ARG A 223 5.38 -6.06 -26.43
C ARG A 223 5.88 -7.37 -25.79
N GLU A 224 6.61 -8.19 -26.54
CA GLU A 224 7.22 -9.43 -26.01
C GLU A 224 8.21 -9.12 -24.88
N LEU A 225 8.96 -8.02 -25.03
CA LEU A 225 9.88 -7.54 -23.99
C LEU A 225 9.12 -7.12 -22.72
N ILE A 226 8.02 -6.38 -22.85
CA ILE A 226 7.14 -6.00 -21.73
C ILE A 226 6.51 -7.23 -21.08
N ASP A 227 6.00 -8.17 -21.88
CA ASP A 227 5.36 -9.39 -21.37
C ASP A 227 6.37 -10.29 -20.64
N SER A 228 7.65 -10.29 -21.05
CA SER A 228 8.70 -11.04 -20.36
C SER A 228 8.98 -10.58 -18.92
N VAL A 229 8.78 -9.29 -18.63
CA VAL A 229 8.98 -8.70 -17.30
C VAL A 229 7.70 -8.64 -16.48
N ARG A 230 6.55 -9.01 -17.05
CA ARG A 230 5.29 -9.14 -16.32
C ARG A 230 5.24 -10.46 -15.56
N ILE A 231 4.59 -10.41 -14.40
CA ILE A 231 4.22 -11.62 -13.66
C ILE A 231 3.12 -12.31 -14.47
N GLU A 232 3.40 -13.52 -14.94
CA GLU A 232 2.54 -14.26 -15.88
C GLU A 232 1.16 -14.56 -15.31
N HIS A 233 1.09 -14.96 -14.03
CA HIS A 233 -0.17 -15.31 -13.40
C HIS A 233 -0.93 -14.04 -12.97
N PRO A 234 -2.10 -13.71 -13.56
CA PRO A 234 -2.77 -12.42 -13.34
C PRO A 234 -3.15 -12.17 -11.88
N ALA A 235 -3.59 -13.21 -11.16
CA ALA A 235 -3.94 -13.07 -9.75
C ALA A 235 -2.72 -12.78 -8.86
N LEU A 236 -1.54 -13.31 -9.21
CA LEU A 236 -0.32 -13.07 -8.46
C LEU A 236 0.19 -11.65 -8.75
N ALA A 237 0.13 -11.23 -10.02
CA ALA A 237 0.45 -9.86 -10.41
C ALA A 237 -0.41 -8.85 -9.63
N HIS A 238 -1.73 -9.09 -9.60
CA HIS A 238 -2.66 -8.23 -8.86
C HIS A 238 -2.40 -8.28 -7.34
N PHE A 239 -2.12 -9.45 -6.76
CA PHE A 239 -1.75 -9.54 -5.34
C PHE A 239 -0.48 -8.75 -5.02
N VAL A 240 0.59 -8.91 -5.81
CA VAL A 240 1.87 -8.21 -5.61
C VAL A 240 1.67 -6.71 -5.72
N TYR A 241 1.01 -6.24 -6.77
CA TYR A 241 0.69 -4.83 -6.97
C TYR A 241 -0.06 -4.25 -5.75
N SER A 242 -1.17 -4.90 -5.36
CA SER A 242 -2.00 -4.47 -4.24
C SER A 242 -1.26 -4.52 -2.91
N PHE A 243 -0.49 -5.58 -2.67
CA PHE A 243 0.27 -5.75 -1.43
C PHE A 243 1.35 -4.66 -1.28
N VAL A 244 2.13 -4.40 -2.34
CA VAL A 244 3.18 -3.37 -2.33
C VAL A 244 2.56 -1.99 -2.17
N MET A 245 1.52 -1.68 -2.96
CA MET A 245 0.81 -0.40 -2.90
C MET A 245 0.25 -0.12 -1.49
N ILE A 246 -0.50 -1.07 -0.92
CA ILE A 246 -1.07 -0.94 0.42
C ILE A 246 0.03 -0.83 1.46
N SER A 247 1.06 -1.69 1.41
CA SER A 247 2.11 -1.72 2.41
C SER A 247 2.93 -0.43 2.47
N LEU A 248 3.19 0.19 1.32
CA LEU A 248 3.90 1.47 1.25
C LEU A 248 2.98 2.64 1.59
N PHE A 249 1.81 2.74 0.96
CA PHE A 249 0.89 3.86 1.17
C PHE A 249 0.36 3.88 2.60
N TRP A 250 -0.14 2.75 3.11
CA TRP A 250 -0.64 2.64 4.47
C TRP A 250 0.49 2.74 5.51
N GLY A 251 1.67 2.18 5.21
CA GLY A 251 2.85 2.32 6.08
C GLY A 251 3.25 3.78 6.30
N VAL A 252 3.34 4.56 5.21
CA VAL A 252 3.64 6.01 5.28
C VAL A 252 2.50 6.77 5.96
N LEU A 253 1.24 6.47 5.62
CA LEU A 253 0.08 7.11 6.23
C LEU A 253 0.10 6.91 7.75
N ASN A 254 0.42 5.71 8.24
CA ASN A 254 0.48 5.45 9.68
C ASN A 254 1.56 6.24 10.42
N LEU A 255 2.58 6.75 9.72
CA LEU A 255 3.60 7.61 10.31
C LEU A 255 3.19 9.09 10.38
N LEU A 256 2.04 9.46 9.81
CA LEU A 256 1.51 10.82 9.98
C LEU A 256 1.21 11.09 11.46
N PRO A 257 1.50 12.31 11.95
CA PRO A 257 1.30 12.69 13.34
C PRO A 257 -0.18 12.93 13.68
N ILE A 258 -1.05 12.00 13.32
CA ILE A 258 -2.50 12.05 13.49
C ILE A 258 -2.94 10.86 14.34
N TYR A 259 -3.74 11.04 15.40
CA TYR A 259 -4.33 9.88 16.07
C TYR A 259 -5.51 9.32 15.25
N PRO A 260 -5.79 8.00 15.32
CA PRO A 260 -5.14 6.98 16.16
C PRO A 260 -3.90 6.33 15.54
N LEU A 261 -3.36 6.89 14.45
CA LEU A 261 -2.19 6.35 13.75
C LEU A 261 -0.94 6.35 14.64
N ASP A 262 0.03 5.50 14.30
CA ASP A 262 1.28 5.37 15.03
C ASP A 262 2.06 6.68 15.14
N GLY A 263 2.10 7.48 14.08
CA GLY A 263 2.74 8.78 14.07
C GLY A 263 2.11 9.73 15.08
N GLY A 264 0.80 9.61 15.36
CA GLY A 264 0.13 10.34 16.44
C GLY A 264 0.69 9.98 17.82
N GLN A 265 0.93 8.67 18.07
CA GLN A 265 1.58 8.19 19.30
C GLN A 265 3.04 8.64 19.38
N ILE A 266 3.79 8.56 18.27
CA ILE A 266 5.17 9.03 18.21
C ILE A 266 5.23 10.53 18.53
N SER A 267 4.39 11.33 17.88
CA SER A 267 4.27 12.78 18.11
C SER A 267 3.99 13.09 19.58
N ARG A 268 3.05 12.37 20.21
CA ARG A 268 2.75 12.49 21.64
C ARG A 268 4.00 12.36 22.52
N GLU A 269 4.77 11.32 22.27
CA GLU A 269 5.96 11.00 23.05
C GLU A 269 7.09 12.00 22.79
N LEU A 270 7.21 12.53 21.57
CA LEU A 270 8.11 13.64 21.26
C LEU A 270 7.73 14.94 22.00
N PHE A 271 6.44 15.27 22.08
CA PHE A 271 5.97 16.39 22.90
C PHE A 271 6.22 16.18 24.39
N LEU A 272 6.17 14.94 24.88
CA LEU A 272 6.52 14.62 26.27
C LEU A 272 8.02 14.79 26.52
N LEU A 273 8.87 14.32 25.58
CA LEU A 273 10.32 14.46 25.65
C LEU A 273 10.80 15.92 25.58
N SER A 274 10.09 16.78 24.85
CA SER A 274 10.45 18.20 24.76
C SER A 274 10.19 19.00 26.05
N GLY A 275 9.55 18.38 27.06
CA GLY A 275 9.18 19.06 28.31
C GLY A 275 8.07 20.10 28.13
N ALA A 276 7.34 20.06 27.01
CA ALA A 276 6.27 21.01 26.74
C ALA A 276 5.17 20.93 27.81
N ARG A 277 4.80 22.09 28.38
CA ARG A 277 3.58 22.18 29.20
C ARG A 277 2.38 21.72 28.36
N ASP A 278 1.57 20.85 28.96
CA ASP A 278 0.44 20.18 28.30
C ASP A 278 0.78 19.45 26.99
N ALA A 279 1.92 18.74 26.98
CA ALA A 279 2.40 17.93 25.85
C ALA A 279 1.32 17.09 25.16
N VAL A 280 0.47 16.41 25.94
CA VAL A 280 -0.61 15.56 25.40
C VAL A 280 -1.65 16.39 24.66
N GLY A 281 -2.14 17.49 25.25
CA GLY A 281 -3.09 18.39 24.59
C GLY A 281 -2.51 19.01 23.32
N LYS A 282 -1.25 19.45 23.36
CA LYS A 282 -0.54 19.98 22.18
C LYS A 282 -0.37 18.96 21.06
N SER A 283 -0.07 17.70 21.39
CA SER A 283 0.03 16.63 20.39
C SER A 283 -1.30 16.38 19.67
N MET A 284 -2.44 16.50 20.37
CA MET A 284 -3.77 16.37 19.77
C MET A 284 -4.09 17.59 18.89
N MET A 285 -3.76 18.80 19.34
CA MET A 285 -3.91 20.01 18.51
C MET A 285 -3.10 19.91 17.22
N PHE A 286 -1.85 19.44 17.31
CA PHE A 286 -1.00 19.20 16.16
C PHE A 286 -1.61 18.14 15.22
N SER A 287 -2.12 17.04 15.78
CA SER A 287 -2.85 16.03 15.02
C SER A 287 -4.07 16.58 14.29
N ILE A 288 -4.86 17.46 14.89
CA ILE A 288 -6.02 18.10 14.24
C ILE A 288 -5.54 18.95 13.06
N ALA A 289 -4.50 19.76 13.27
CA ALA A 289 -3.97 20.63 12.22
C ALA A 289 -3.47 19.82 11.01
N VAL A 290 -2.69 18.77 11.23
CA VAL A 290 -2.18 17.90 10.15
C VAL A 290 -3.31 17.16 9.46
N ALA A 291 -4.33 16.70 10.19
CA ALA A 291 -5.50 16.07 9.60
C ALA A 291 -6.32 17.03 8.71
N ILE A 292 -6.53 18.28 9.13
CA ILE A 292 -7.21 19.31 8.31
C ILE A 292 -6.41 19.62 7.04
N ILE A 293 -5.10 19.81 7.15
CA ILE A 293 -4.23 20.05 5.99
C ILE A 293 -4.31 18.87 5.00
N GLY A 294 -4.26 17.64 5.52
CA GLY A 294 -4.41 16.44 4.68
C GLY A 294 -5.79 16.37 4.01
N ALA A 295 -6.87 16.72 4.72
CA ALA A 295 -8.22 16.77 4.14
C ALA A 295 -8.28 17.77 2.98
N MET A 296 -7.75 18.99 3.17
CA MET A 296 -7.69 20.01 2.13
C MET A 296 -6.88 19.54 0.91
N TYR A 297 -5.74 18.88 1.14
CA TYR A 297 -4.93 18.31 0.06
C TYR A 297 -5.73 17.30 -0.77
N TRP A 298 -6.40 16.33 -0.12
CA TRP A 298 -7.14 15.29 -0.84
C TRP A 298 -8.38 15.81 -1.56
N PHE A 299 -9.08 16.80 -1.02
CA PHE A 299 -10.18 17.45 -1.73
C PHE A 299 -9.70 18.21 -2.97
N LYS A 300 -8.51 18.82 -2.92
CA LYS A 300 -7.91 19.48 -4.09
C LYS A 300 -7.55 18.49 -5.22
N GLN A 301 -7.34 17.21 -4.89
CA GLN A 301 -7.04 16.14 -5.85
C GLN A 301 -8.31 15.40 -6.33
N ASP A 302 -9.51 15.91 -5.99
CA ASP A 302 -10.79 15.25 -6.26
C ASP A 302 -10.92 13.83 -5.67
N VAL A 303 -10.10 13.52 -4.65
CA VAL A 303 -10.16 12.24 -3.92
C VAL A 303 -11.04 12.40 -2.68
N THR A 304 -12.34 12.57 -2.92
CA THR A 304 -13.35 12.89 -1.89
C THR A 304 -13.33 11.93 -0.71
N PHE A 305 -13.18 10.62 -0.97
CA PHE A 305 -13.12 9.61 0.09
C PHE A 305 -11.97 9.87 1.08
N ASN A 306 -10.75 10.14 0.58
CA ASN A 306 -9.59 10.42 1.42
C ASN A 306 -9.74 11.77 2.15
N GLY A 307 -10.34 12.77 1.51
CA GLY A 307 -10.64 14.06 2.14
C GLY A 307 -11.59 13.91 3.33
N LEU A 308 -12.68 13.15 3.15
CA LEU A 308 -13.64 12.84 4.22
C LEU A 308 -13.00 12.01 5.35
N LEU A 309 -12.16 11.04 5.01
CA LEU A 309 -11.41 10.24 6.00
C LEU A 309 -10.55 11.14 6.90
N PHE A 310 -9.76 12.04 6.31
CA PHE A 310 -8.91 12.96 7.07
C PHE A 310 -9.73 13.96 7.90
N LEU A 311 -10.86 14.42 7.38
CA LEU A 311 -11.79 15.27 8.14
C LEU A 311 -12.38 14.54 9.35
N MET A 312 -12.76 13.26 9.18
CA MET A 312 -13.23 12.41 10.27
C MET A 312 -12.14 12.21 11.33
N LEU A 313 -10.87 12.01 10.92
CA LEU A 313 -9.74 11.93 11.84
C LEU A 313 -9.55 13.25 12.61
N ALA A 314 -9.66 14.40 11.95
CA ALA A 314 -9.60 15.70 12.61
C ALA A 314 -10.70 15.85 13.67
N MET A 315 -11.93 15.47 13.32
CA MET A 315 -13.08 15.53 14.23
C MET A 315 -12.93 14.58 15.42
N SER A 316 -12.44 13.35 15.20
CA SER A 316 -12.15 12.38 16.26
C SER A 316 -11.10 12.92 17.24
N ASN A 317 -10.05 13.57 16.73
CA ASN A 317 -9.01 14.18 17.56
C ASN A 317 -9.53 15.40 18.35
N TYR A 318 -10.41 16.19 17.75
CA TYR A 318 -11.08 17.30 18.44
C TYR A 318 -11.94 16.80 19.60
N GLN A 319 -12.72 15.74 19.39
CA GLN A 319 -13.49 15.09 20.45
C GLN A 319 -12.59 14.56 21.57
N MET A 320 -11.47 13.92 21.21
CA MET A 320 -10.50 13.42 22.18
C MET A 320 -9.85 14.55 23.01
N LEU A 321 -9.52 15.68 22.38
CA LEU A 321 -8.97 16.85 23.06
C LEU A 321 -9.98 17.47 24.04
N ASN A 322 -11.25 17.58 23.64
CA ASN A 322 -12.31 18.10 24.50
C ASN A 322 -12.54 17.19 25.71
N ALA A 323 -12.58 15.88 25.49
CA ALA A 323 -12.69 14.90 26.58
C ALA A 323 -11.48 14.96 27.53
N TYR A 324 -10.27 15.18 27.02
CA TYR A 324 -9.07 15.36 27.83
C TYR A 324 -9.13 16.64 28.67
N LYS A 325 -9.55 17.78 28.08
CA LYS A 325 -9.71 19.05 28.80
C LYS A 325 -10.79 18.95 29.89
N GLY A 326 -11.92 18.31 29.60
CA GLY A 326 -13.01 18.14 30.56
C GLY A 326 -12.69 17.27 31.77
N ARG A 327 -11.58 16.53 31.78
CA ARG A 327 -11.10 15.77 32.95
C ARG A 327 -10.11 16.55 33.84
N ARG A 328 -9.68 17.74 33.40
CA ARG A 328 -8.76 18.60 34.14
C ARG A 328 -9.45 19.67 34.98
N PHE A 329 -10.75 19.85 34.76
CA PHE A 329 -11.64 20.71 35.52
C PHE A 329 -12.64 19.83 36.27
#